data_AF-A0A5Q4END5-F1
#
_entry.id   AF-A0A5Q4END5-F1
#
_cell.length_a   1.000
_cell.length_b   1.000
_cell.length_c   1.000
_cell.angle_alpha   90.00
_cell.angle_beta   90.00
_cell.angle_gamma   90.00
#
_symmetry.space_group_name_H-M   'P 1'
#
loop_
_entity.id
_entity.type
_entity.pdbx_description
1 polymer ?
#
loop_
_entity_poly.entity_id
_entity_poly.type
_entity_poly.pdbx_seq_one_letter_code
_entity_poly.pdbx_strand_id
1 'polypeptide(L)'
;MLLCGLWSHQSYAQDDSLSLVEHAVRLRSPGDDWPRHVHLERTIEEAQKATGLEDPFGDEFYRQVTAFLNVEHSGSWKIQHLLNLINLLGDERAAPGLVRVIERRLEYADYAFRILAEIDPNNPAIDRLIARAVDRALAAEGPPFYGVPAEMLHLQRSDLAIENAEKIIAFIEAERERLDPEVAERWWSEEMKRLSNIGGGAGDGLAIAKLYRWLDTEPPEVVVRRLLDARVEGDMRTAIGMTAHTRVMQSLRRRGLVDLFAERARERIMELELGSGALFLIYQDLESLRVKIDDELALRISDSMAERRRQMREQRLREQEAAPDRP
;
A
#
# COMPACT_ATOMS: atom_id res chain seq x y z
N MET A 1 15.06 -3.72 34.63
CA MET A 1 14.43 -2.39 34.82
C MET A 1 13.42 -2.23 33.69
N LEU A 2 12.15 -2.55 33.94
CA LEU A 2 11.09 -1.61 34.33
C LEU A 2 10.72 -0.66 33.18
N LEU A 3 9.61 -0.95 32.50
CA LEU A 3 8.45 -0.06 32.39
C LEU A 3 7.27 -0.84 31.76
N CYS A 4 6.60 -1.65 32.59
CA CYS A 4 5.18 -1.96 32.38
C CYS A 4 4.42 -0.65 32.60
N GLY A 5 4.32 0.17 31.56
CA GLY A 5 3.57 1.42 31.59
C GLY A 5 2.08 1.12 31.60
N LEU A 6 1.49 1.24 32.79
CA LEU A 6 0.07 1.46 33.09
C LEU A 6 -0.82 1.75 31.86
N TRP A 7 -1.57 0.73 31.44
CA TRP A 7 -2.70 0.85 30.53
C TRP A 7 -3.86 1.40 31.37
N SER A 8 -4.09 2.71 31.34
CA SER A 8 -5.30 3.26 31.95
C SER A 8 -6.51 2.87 31.09
N HIS A 9 -7.34 1.97 31.63
CA HIS A 9 -8.69 1.74 31.15
C HIS A 9 -9.50 3.03 31.31
N GLN A 10 -9.49 3.91 30.31
CA GLN A 10 -10.59 4.86 30.14
C GLN A 10 -11.76 4.06 29.58
N SER A 11 -12.74 3.76 30.43
CA SER A 11 -14.04 3.28 29.97
C SER A 11 -14.64 4.34 29.06
N TYR A 12 -14.80 4.03 27.77
CA TYR A 12 -15.66 4.81 26.89
C TYR A 12 -17.08 4.55 27.39
N ALA A 13 -17.59 5.44 28.25
CA ALA A 13 -19.03 5.50 28.48
C ALA A 13 -19.68 5.79 27.13
N GLN A 14 -20.78 5.09 26.80
CA GLN A 14 -21.59 5.38 25.61
C GLN A 14 -21.93 6.88 25.62
N ASP A 15 -21.33 7.62 24.69
CA ASP A 15 -21.63 9.03 24.47
C ASP A 15 -22.44 9.13 23.17
N ASP A 16 -23.76 9.08 23.32
CA ASP A 16 -24.74 9.15 22.22
C ASP A 16 -24.71 10.50 21.47
N SER A 17 -23.94 11.50 21.96
CA SER A 17 -23.80 12.80 21.31
C SER A 17 -22.79 12.81 20.15
N LEU A 18 -21.94 11.79 20.06
CA LEU A 18 -20.89 11.70 19.05
C LEU A 18 -21.36 10.90 17.83
N SER A 19 -20.99 11.37 16.63
CA SER A 19 -21.21 10.62 15.39
C SER A 19 -20.39 9.31 15.37
N LEU A 20 -20.73 8.36 14.50
CA LEU A 20 -19.96 7.12 14.36
C LEU A 20 -18.51 7.40 13.95
N VAL A 21 -18.29 8.40 13.09
CA VAL A 21 -16.94 8.85 12.72
C VAL A 21 -16.21 9.46 13.91
N GLU A 22 -16.89 10.26 14.73
CA GLU A 22 -16.32 10.85 15.95
C GLU A 22 -15.91 9.76 16.96
N HIS A 23 -16.69 8.69 17.11
CA HIS A 23 -16.30 7.52 17.91
C HIS A 23 -15.11 6.78 17.29
N ALA A 24 -15.18 6.51 15.98
CA ALA A 24 -14.18 5.75 15.25
C ALA A 24 -12.78 6.38 15.28
N VAL A 25 -12.67 7.71 15.13
CA VAL A 25 -11.35 8.39 15.20
C VAL A 25 -10.74 8.39 16.60
N ARG A 26 -11.55 8.09 17.63
CA ARG A 26 -11.10 7.98 19.03
C ARG A 26 -10.78 6.55 19.43
N LEU A 27 -11.06 5.55 18.58
CA LEU A 27 -10.62 4.18 18.81
C LEU A 27 -9.10 4.16 18.90
N ARG A 28 -8.57 3.54 19.95
CA ARG A 28 -7.12 3.40 20.08
C ARG A 28 -6.71 2.29 19.14
N SER A 29 -5.79 2.60 18.23
CA SER A 29 -5.09 1.57 17.48
C SER A 29 -4.36 0.66 18.47
N PRO A 30 -4.62 -0.66 18.52
CA PRO A 30 -3.65 -1.58 19.09
C PRO A 30 -2.29 -1.29 18.43
N GLY A 31 -1.20 -1.28 19.21
CA GLY A 31 0.12 -0.85 18.71
C GLY A 31 0.56 -1.58 17.42
N ASP A 32 1.45 -0.94 16.66
CA ASP A 32 1.86 -1.30 15.28
C ASP A 32 2.51 -2.70 15.13
N ASP A 33 2.77 -3.42 16.23
CA ASP A 33 3.48 -4.70 16.23
C ASP A 33 2.59 -5.93 15.95
N TRP A 34 1.26 -5.73 15.80
CA TRP A 34 0.31 -6.83 15.63
C TRP A 34 0.01 -7.11 14.15
N PRO A 35 -0.21 -8.38 13.76
CA PRO A 35 -0.74 -8.71 12.43
C PRO A 35 -2.04 -7.96 12.11
N ARG A 36 -2.29 -7.66 10.83
CA ARG A 36 -3.43 -6.83 10.43
C ARG A 36 -4.77 -7.45 10.84
N HIS A 37 -4.93 -8.77 10.68
CA HIS A 37 -6.18 -9.45 11.03
C HIS A 37 -6.53 -9.28 12.53
N VAL A 38 -5.54 -9.40 13.42
CA VAL A 38 -5.77 -9.18 14.86
C VAL A 38 -6.09 -7.72 15.16
N HIS A 39 -5.44 -6.81 14.45
CA HIS A 39 -5.70 -5.37 14.58
C HIS A 39 -7.13 -5.02 14.17
N LEU A 40 -7.60 -5.60 13.06
CA LEU A 40 -8.96 -5.44 12.54
C LEU A 40 -10.01 -6.00 13.52
N GLU A 41 -9.84 -7.24 14.00
CA GLU A 41 -10.75 -7.88 14.96
C GLU A 41 -10.91 -7.05 16.22
N ARG A 42 -9.79 -6.62 16.82
CA ARG A 42 -9.82 -5.77 18.02
C ARG A 42 -10.48 -4.42 17.78
N THR A 43 -10.22 -3.80 16.63
CA THR A 43 -10.84 -2.52 16.26
C THR A 43 -12.35 -2.65 16.16
N ILE A 44 -12.84 -3.76 15.58
CA ILE A 44 -14.28 -4.06 15.50
C ILE A 44 -14.86 -4.27 16.91
N GLU A 45 -14.22 -5.09 17.75
CA GLU A 45 -14.70 -5.33 19.11
C GLU A 45 -14.76 -4.06 19.96
N GLU A 46 -13.75 -3.19 19.87
CA GLU A 46 -13.73 -1.91 20.59
C GLU A 46 -14.83 -0.97 20.07
N ALA A 47 -15.04 -0.93 18.76
CA ALA A 47 -16.10 -0.13 18.15
C ALA A 47 -17.51 -0.62 18.55
N GLN A 48 -17.73 -1.94 18.60
CA GLN A 48 -18.97 -2.55 19.07
C GLN A 48 -19.23 -2.21 20.55
N LYS A 49 -18.19 -2.29 21.40
CA LYS A 49 -18.28 -1.92 22.82
C LYS A 49 -18.58 -0.44 23.01
N ALA A 50 -17.98 0.44 22.21
CA ALA A 50 -18.15 1.89 22.33
C ALA A 50 -19.51 2.38 21.83
N THR A 51 -20.01 1.81 20.73
CA THR A 51 -21.25 2.25 20.07
C THR A 51 -22.48 1.44 20.47
N GLY A 52 -22.31 0.22 20.98
CA GLY A 52 -23.39 -0.73 21.23
C GLY A 52 -24.01 -1.32 19.96
N LEU A 53 -23.41 -1.08 18.78
CA LEU A 53 -23.88 -1.60 17.50
C LEU A 53 -23.24 -2.96 17.20
N GLU A 54 -24.00 -3.85 16.56
CA GLU A 54 -23.47 -5.11 16.01
C GLU A 54 -22.52 -4.83 14.83
N ASP A 55 -22.90 -3.89 13.95
CA ASP A 55 -22.06 -3.40 12.86
C ASP A 55 -21.77 -1.89 13.00
N PRO A 56 -20.68 -1.52 13.70
CA PRO A 56 -20.28 -0.13 13.86
C PRO A 56 -19.72 0.51 12.58
N PHE A 57 -19.38 -0.29 11.57
CA PHE A 57 -18.78 0.14 10.30
C PHE A 57 -19.71 -0.14 9.10
N GLY A 58 -21.02 -0.06 9.31
CA GLY A 58 -22.03 -0.22 8.26
C GLY A 58 -22.19 1.00 7.35
N ASP A 59 -23.25 1.02 6.55
CA ASP A 59 -23.49 2.07 5.54
C ASP A 59 -23.55 3.49 6.12
N GLU A 60 -24.15 3.62 7.31
CA GLU A 60 -24.26 4.91 7.99
C GLU A 60 -22.89 5.47 8.39
N PHE A 61 -21.94 4.61 8.77
CA PHE A 61 -20.57 5.02 9.04
C PHE A 61 -19.92 5.60 7.76
N TYR A 62 -20.00 4.91 6.62
CA TYR A 62 -19.40 5.39 5.37
C TYR A 62 -20.09 6.64 4.79
N ARG A 63 -21.40 6.79 5.01
CA ARG A 63 -22.12 8.04 4.73
C ARG A 63 -21.54 9.20 5.53
N GLN A 64 -21.29 9.00 6.82
CA GLN A 64 -20.65 10.00 7.69
C GLN A 64 -19.19 10.23 7.32
N VAL A 65 -18.42 9.20 6.94
CA VAL A 65 -17.03 9.35 6.44
C VAL A 65 -17.00 10.30 5.25
N THR A 66 -17.90 10.10 4.28
CA THR A 66 -17.99 10.96 3.10
C THR A 66 -18.32 12.41 3.48
N ALA A 67 -19.22 12.61 4.44
CA ALA A 67 -19.56 13.95 4.93
C ALA A 67 -18.39 14.60 5.69
N PHE A 68 -17.71 13.84 6.55
CA PHE A 68 -16.58 14.29 7.37
C PHE A 68 -15.39 14.70 6.50
N LEU A 69 -15.02 13.87 5.53
CA LEU A 69 -13.94 14.17 4.58
C LEU A 69 -14.28 15.31 3.60
N ASN A 70 -15.55 15.73 3.53
CA ASN A 70 -16.01 16.84 2.70
C ASN A 70 -15.93 18.20 3.41
N VAL A 71 -15.67 18.25 4.71
CA VAL A 71 -15.47 19.51 5.44
C VAL A 71 -13.98 19.85 5.44
N GLU A 72 -13.62 21.12 5.24
CA GLU A 72 -12.23 21.58 5.37
C GLU A 72 -11.78 21.42 6.83
N HIS A 73 -11.11 20.31 7.12
CA HIS A 73 -10.41 20.07 8.38
C HIS A 73 -8.90 20.05 8.15
N SER A 74 -8.33 21.17 7.70
CA SER A 74 -6.88 21.31 7.50
C SER A 74 -6.10 20.96 8.78
N GLY A 75 -5.12 20.07 8.69
CA GLY A 75 -4.23 19.70 9.80
C GLY A 75 -4.87 18.92 10.96
N SER A 76 -6.06 18.34 10.79
CA SER A 76 -6.68 17.56 11.86
C SER A 76 -6.12 16.14 11.90
N TRP A 77 -5.47 15.77 13.02
CA TRP A 77 -5.09 14.39 13.33
C TRP A 77 -6.24 13.39 13.12
N LYS A 78 -7.50 13.83 13.31
CA LYS A 78 -8.70 13.01 13.07
C LYS A 78 -8.78 12.48 11.63
N ILE A 79 -8.37 13.26 10.61
CA ILE A 79 -8.37 12.78 9.22
C ILE A 79 -7.35 11.66 9.05
N GLN A 80 -6.12 11.84 9.53
CA GLN A 80 -5.08 10.82 9.41
C GLN A 80 -5.53 9.51 10.08
N HIS A 81 -6.13 9.60 11.27
CA HIS A 81 -6.68 8.43 11.96
C HIS A 81 -7.83 7.79 11.18
N LEU A 82 -8.73 8.59 10.61
CA LEU A 82 -9.83 8.07 9.80
C LEU A 82 -9.32 7.37 8.53
N LEU A 83 -8.32 7.93 7.86
CA LEU A 83 -7.70 7.31 6.68
C LEU A 83 -6.98 6.00 7.03
N ASN A 84 -6.28 5.95 8.17
CA ASN A 84 -5.69 4.71 8.67
C ASN A 84 -6.76 3.64 8.95
N LEU A 85 -7.88 4.04 9.56
CA LEU A 85 -9.01 3.13 9.80
C LEU A 85 -9.64 2.66 8.49
N ILE A 86 -9.87 3.54 7.51
CA ILE A 86 -10.37 3.15 6.20
C ILE A 86 -9.43 2.15 5.54
N ASN A 87 -8.11 2.39 5.62
CA ASN A 87 -7.11 1.48 5.09
C ASN A 87 -7.13 0.11 5.79
N LEU A 88 -7.34 0.11 7.11
CA LEU A 88 -7.50 -1.12 7.90
C LEU A 88 -8.76 -1.88 7.49
N LEU A 89 -9.91 -1.23 7.46
CA LEU A 89 -11.20 -1.85 7.11
C LEU A 89 -11.20 -2.36 5.68
N GLY A 90 -10.64 -1.56 4.76
CA GLY A 90 -10.43 -1.96 3.38
C GLY A 90 -11.69 -2.03 2.53
N ASP A 91 -12.70 -1.24 2.86
CA ASP A 91 -14.03 -1.27 2.26
C ASP A 91 -14.22 -0.18 1.18
N GLU A 92 -14.67 -0.58 0.00
CA GLU A 92 -14.86 0.30 -1.17
C GLU A 92 -15.90 1.41 -0.94
N ARG A 93 -16.81 1.28 0.03
CA ARG A 93 -17.81 2.32 0.37
C ARG A 93 -17.16 3.64 0.82
N ALA A 94 -15.88 3.63 1.21
CA ALA A 94 -15.12 4.85 1.50
C ALA A 94 -14.67 5.64 0.25
N ALA A 95 -14.69 5.03 -0.94
CA ALA A 95 -14.16 5.63 -2.17
C ALA A 95 -14.71 7.04 -2.48
N PRO A 96 -16.02 7.33 -2.34
CA PRO A 96 -16.54 8.68 -2.60
C PRO A 96 -15.91 9.76 -1.72
N GLY A 97 -15.63 9.45 -0.44
CA GLY A 97 -14.95 10.36 0.48
C GLY A 97 -13.49 10.59 0.08
N LEU A 98 -12.77 9.53 -0.27
CA LEU A 98 -11.36 9.59 -0.70
C LEU A 98 -11.20 10.42 -1.98
N VAL A 99 -12.05 10.19 -2.99
CA VAL A 99 -12.02 10.96 -4.25
C VAL A 99 -12.13 12.46 -3.98
N ARG A 100 -13.01 12.87 -3.06
CA ARG A 100 -13.17 14.30 -2.70
C ARG A 100 -11.91 14.88 -2.05
N VAL A 101 -11.27 14.15 -1.14
CA VAL A 101 -10.01 14.57 -0.50
C VAL A 101 -8.94 14.84 -1.56
N ILE A 102 -8.83 13.91 -2.52
CA ILE A 102 -7.83 13.99 -3.59
C ILE A 102 -8.12 15.18 -4.52
N GLU A 103 -9.37 15.34 -4.95
CA GLU A 103 -9.75 16.41 -5.88
C GLU A 103 -9.64 17.81 -5.27
N ARG A 104 -9.90 17.94 -3.97
CA ARG A 104 -9.72 19.19 -3.22
C ARG A 104 -8.26 19.46 -2.84
N ARG A 105 -7.35 18.52 -3.12
CA ARG A 105 -5.91 18.64 -2.84
C ARG A 105 -5.64 18.98 -1.38
N LEU A 106 -6.36 18.33 -0.47
CA LEU A 106 -6.11 18.47 0.97
C LEU A 106 -4.76 17.85 1.32
N GLU A 107 -4.22 18.17 2.49
CA GLU A 107 -2.90 17.72 2.99
C GLU A 107 -2.66 16.20 2.87
N TYR A 108 -3.72 15.39 2.92
CA TYR A 108 -3.66 13.92 2.86
C TYR A 108 -4.03 13.33 1.49
N ALA A 109 -4.07 14.14 0.43
CA ALA A 109 -4.50 13.71 -0.91
C ALA A 109 -3.69 12.51 -1.44
N ASP A 110 -2.37 12.52 -1.30
CA ASP A 110 -1.52 11.41 -1.78
C ASP A 110 -1.79 10.12 -1.00
N TYR A 111 -2.01 10.23 0.32
CA TYR A 111 -2.34 9.07 1.12
C TYR A 111 -3.74 8.53 0.80
N ALA A 112 -4.73 9.41 0.66
CA ALA A 112 -6.08 9.05 0.23
C ALA A 112 -6.09 8.40 -1.16
N PHE A 113 -5.23 8.85 -2.08
CA PHE A 113 -5.07 8.25 -3.40
C PHE A 113 -4.55 6.82 -3.33
N ARG A 114 -3.52 6.57 -2.51
CA ARG A 114 -3.02 5.21 -2.25
C ARG A 114 -4.12 4.30 -1.70
N ILE A 115 -4.86 4.77 -0.69
CA ILE A 115 -5.95 4.00 -0.09
C ILE A 115 -7.04 3.70 -1.13
N LEU A 116 -7.45 4.69 -1.93
CA LEU A 116 -8.45 4.53 -2.98
C LEU A 116 -8.03 3.42 -3.94
N ALA A 117 -6.79 3.46 -4.42
CA ALA A 117 -6.28 2.43 -5.31
C ALA A 117 -6.22 1.05 -4.66
N GLU A 118 -6.00 0.95 -3.34
CA GLU A 118 -6.02 -0.33 -2.63
C GLU A 118 -7.43 -0.89 -2.41
N ILE A 119 -8.41 -0.05 -2.09
CA ILE A 119 -9.77 -0.51 -1.74
C ILE A 119 -10.68 -0.66 -2.96
N ASP A 120 -10.47 0.17 -3.99
CA ASP A 120 -11.25 0.21 -5.23
C ASP A 120 -10.30 0.48 -6.42
N PRO A 121 -9.46 -0.50 -6.79
CA PRO A 121 -8.46 -0.36 -7.87
C PRO A 121 -9.06 -0.15 -9.26
N ASN A 122 -10.36 -0.38 -9.42
CA ASN A 122 -11.09 -0.18 -10.67
C ASN A 122 -11.83 1.17 -10.68
N ASN A 123 -11.67 2.01 -9.65
CA ASN A 123 -12.32 3.30 -9.60
C ASN A 123 -11.90 4.17 -10.79
N PRO A 124 -12.84 4.66 -11.62
CA PRO A 124 -12.51 5.47 -12.79
C PRO A 124 -11.87 6.82 -12.43
N ALA A 125 -11.94 7.26 -11.16
CA ALA A 125 -11.22 8.44 -10.70
C ALA A 125 -9.71 8.25 -10.73
N ILE A 126 -9.17 7.03 -10.55
CA ILE A 126 -7.72 6.76 -10.51
C ILE A 126 -7.08 7.17 -11.83
N ASP A 127 -7.57 6.64 -12.95
CA ASP A 127 -7.04 6.96 -14.28
C ASP A 127 -7.20 8.44 -14.61
N ARG A 128 -8.35 9.06 -14.25
CA ARG A 128 -8.55 10.51 -14.45
C ARG A 128 -7.59 11.37 -13.62
N LEU A 129 -7.30 10.97 -12.39
CA LEU A 129 -6.41 11.69 -11.48
C LEU A 129 -4.96 11.61 -11.95
N ILE A 130 -4.53 10.43 -12.43
CA ILE A 130 -3.20 10.24 -12.99
C ILE A 130 -3.05 10.99 -14.30
N ALA A 131 -4.03 10.91 -15.20
CA ALA A 131 -4.02 11.71 -16.44
C ALA A 131 -3.86 13.21 -16.15
N ARG A 132 -4.62 13.75 -15.18
CA ARG A 132 -4.46 15.14 -14.72
C ARG A 132 -3.07 15.42 -14.14
N ALA A 133 -2.45 14.46 -13.45
CA ALA A 133 -1.09 14.61 -12.92
C ALA A 133 -0.05 14.63 -14.05
N VAL A 134 -0.20 13.77 -15.06
CA VAL A 134 0.60 13.76 -16.28
C VAL A 134 0.47 15.09 -17.01
N ASP A 135 -0.75 15.57 -17.27
CA ASP A 135 -0.99 16.85 -17.96
C ASP A 135 -0.29 18.02 -17.25
N ARG A 136 -0.35 18.06 -15.91
CA ARG A 136 0.34 19.11 -15.12
C ARG A 136 1.86 18.98 -15.19
N ALA A 137 2.39 17.76 -15.16
CA ALA A 137 3.82 17.51 -15.30
C ALA A 137 4.33 18.00 -16.67
N LEU A 138 3.56 17.74 -17.74
CA LEU A 138 3.85 18.17 -19.11
C LEU A 138 3.66 19.68 -19.31
N ALA A 139 2.72 20.31 -18.61
CA ALA A 139 2.57 21.77 -18.58
C ALA A 139 3.66 22.47 -17.76
N ALA A 140 4.45 21.68 -17.02
CA ALA A 140 5.54 22.12 -16.17
C ALA A 140 5.12 23.24 -15.18
N GLU A 141 3.95 23.11 -14.55
CA GLU A 141 3.33 24.18 -13.72
C GLU A 141 4.10 24.61 -12.44
N GLY A 142 5.34 24.16 -12.24
CA GLY A 142 6.19 24.57 -11.12
C GLY A 142 5.72 24.01 -9.76
N PRO A 143 6.41 24.36 -8.65
CA PRO A 143 6.04 23.92 -7.32
C PRO A 143 4.55 24.17 -6.99
N PRO A 144 3.92 23.26 -6.22
CA PRO A 144 4.50 22.06 -5.59
C PRO A 144 4.58 20.82 -6.51
N PHE A 145 4.23 20.94 -7.80
CA PHE A 145 3.98 19.79 -8.68
C PHE A 145 5.23 19.42 -9.47
N TYR A 146 6.06 18.59 -8.84
CA TYR A 146 7.38 18.29 -9.36
C TYR A 146 7.45 17.06 -10.28
N GLY A 147 6.46 16.16 -10.30
CA GLY A 147 6.44 15.01 -11.22
C GLY A 147 5.27 14.06 -10.94
N VAL A 148 5.21 12.95 -11.70
CA VAL A 148 4.31 11.82 -11.42
C VAL A 148 5.13 10.73 -10.74
N PRO A 149 4.87 10.40 -9.45
CA PRO A 149 5.56 9.32 -8.76
C PRO A 149 5.39 7.98 -9.50
N ALA A 150 6.43 7.14 -9.49
CA ALA A 150 6.38 5.82 -10.09
C ALA A 150 5.23 4.99 -9.48
N GLU A 151 5.01 5.14 -8.18
CA GLU A 151 3.93 4.51 -7.44
C GLU A 151 2.56 4.85 -8.03
N MET A 152 2.33 6.10 -8.46
CA MET A 152 1.06 6.47 -9.11
C MET A 152 0.90 5.76 -10.46
N LEU A 153 1.96 5.69 -11.27
CA LEU A 153 1.93 4.97 -12.55
C LEU A 153 1.68 3.47 -12.35
N HIS A 154 2.20 2.88 -11.27
CA HIS A 154 1.99 1.47 -10.93
C HIS A 154 0.54 1.11 -10.65
N LEU A 155 -0.29 2.07 -10.25
CA LEU A 155 -1.71 1.86 -9.95
C LEU A 155 -2.56 1.69 -11.22
N GLN A 156 -2.04 2.06 -12.40
CA GLN A 156 -2.73 1.89 -13.69
C GLN A 156 -2.53 0.51 -14.32
N ARG A 157 -3.38 0.21 -15.31
CA ARG A 157 -3.14 -0.86 -16.27
C ARG A 157 -1.82 -0.63 -17.00
N SER A 158 -1.11 -1.73 -17.28
CA SER A 158 0.20 -1.73 -17.94
C SER A 158 0.26 -0.82 -19.15
N ASP A 159 -0.70 -0.93 -20.06
CA ASP A 159 -0.67 -0.19 -21.31
C ASP A 159 -0.78 1.33 -21.05
N LEU A 160 -1.63 1.76 -20.10
CA LEU A 160 -1.75 3.17 -19.72
C LEU A 160 -0.52 3.68 -18.95
N ALA A 161 0.04 2.86 -18.06
CA ALA A 161 1.26 3.20 -17.34
C ALA A 161 2.44 3.40 -18.31
N ILE A 162 2.57 2.51 -19.31
CA ILE A 162 3.56 2.60 -20.38
C ILE A 162 3.34 3.87 -21.20
N GLU A 163 2.12 4.11 -21.68
CA GLU A 163 1.78 5.29 -22.48
C GLU A 163 2.11 6.59 -21.75
N ASN A 164 1.72 6.71 -20.48
CA ASN A 164 1.95 7.91 -19.68
C ASN A 164 3.43 8.11 -19.35
N ALA A 165 4.16 7.03 -19.04
CA ALA A 165 5.59 7.13 -18.78
C ALA A 165 6.38 7.53 -20.04
N GLU A 166 6.04 6.95 -21.21
CA GLU A 166 6.67 7.29 -22.49
C GLU A 166 6.40 8.75 -22.88
N LYS A 167 5.18 9.27 -22.62
CA LYS A 167 4.86 10.70 -22.81
C LYS A 167 5.75 11.62 -21.96
N ILE A 168 5.93 11.30 -20.68
CA ILE A 168 6.76 12.10 -19.76
C ILE A 168 8.23 12.05 -20.19
N ILE A 169 8.74 10.87 -20.54
CA ILE A 169 10.13 10.69 -20.99
C ILE A 169 10.39 11.49 -22.27
N ALA A 170 9.51 11.36 -23.27
CA ALA A 170 9.63 12.09 -24.54
C ALA A 170 9.59 13.61 -24.34
N PHE A 171 8.76 14.10 -23.41
CA PHE A 171 8.73 15.50 -23.04
C PHE A 171 10.06 15.97 -22.44
N ILE A 172 10.64 15.21 -21.51
CA ILE A 172 11.92 15.56 -20.88
C ILE A 172 13.06 15.57 -21.89
N GLU A 173 13.09 14.59 -22.81
CA GLU A 173 14.07 14.54 -23.89
C GLU A 173 13.95 15.78 -24.78
N ALA A 174 12.74 16.13 -25.20
CA ALA A 174 12.48 17.31 -26.03
C ALA A 174 12.83 18.62 -25.30
N GLU A 175 12.54 18.76 -24.01
CA GLU A 175 12.91 19.94 -23.23
C GLU A 175 14.42 20.02 -23.03
N ARG A 176 15.12 18.89 -22.81
CA ARG A 176 16.58 18.86 -22.67
C ARG A 176 17.29 19.28 -23.96
N GLU A 177 16.77 18.88 -25.12
CA GLU A 177 17.29 19.29 -26.43
C GLU A 177 17.14 20.80 -26.71
N ARG A 178 16.16 21.46 -26.07
CA ARG A 178 15.95 22.91 -26.19
C ARG A 178 16.84 23.73 -25.26
N LEU A 179 17.41 23.12 -24.23
CA LEU A 179 18.33 23.80 -23.32
C LEU A 179 19.66 24.08 -24.03
N ASP A 180 20.32 25.16 -23.62
CA ASP A 180 21.71 25.39 -24.00
C ASP A 180 22.56 24.17 -23.58
N PRO A 181 23.43 23.63 -24.45
CA PRO A 181 24.30 22.49 -24.12
C PRO A 181 25.07 22.65 -22.80
N GLU A 182 25.53 23.86 -22.47
CA GLU A 182 26.23 24.12 -21.21
C GLU A 182 25.31 24.00 -19.98
N VAL A 183 24.02 24.28 -20.13
CA VAL A 183 22.99 24.12 -19.09
C VAL A 183 22.58 22.65 -18.97
N ALA A 184 22.47 21.94 -20.10
CA ALA A 184 22.12 20.53 -20.17
C ALA A 184 23.22 19.60 -19.62
N GLU A 185 24.49 20.01 -19.68
CA GLU A 185 25.63 19.28 -19.10
C GLU A 185 25.79 19.52 -17.58
N ARG A 186 25.25 20.64 -17.06
CA ARG A 186 25.27 20.94 -15.62
C ARG A 186 24.05 20.31 -14.93
N TRP A 187 24.21 19.09 -14.44
CA TRP A 187 23.13 18.35 -13.76
C TRP A 187 22.52 19.07 -12.54
N TRP A 188 23.22 20.06 -11.98
CA TRP A 188 22.75 20.86 -10.83
C TRP A 188 22.05 22.19 -11.22
N SER A 189 21.88 22.49 -12.51
CA SER A 189 21.10 23.65 -12.96
C SER A 189 19.64 23.53 -12.50
N GLU A 190 18.96 24.66 -12.33
CA GLU A 190 17.57 24.68 -11.88
C GLU A 190 16.65 24.01 -12.90
N GLU A 191 16.97 24.19 -14.19
CA GLU A 191 16.30 23.57 -15.32
C GLU A 191 16.46 22.04 -15.31
N MET A 192 17.68 21.54 -15.10
CA MET A 192 17.92 20.09 -15.03
C MET A 192 17.33 19.46 -13.77
N LYS A 193 17.33 20.17 -12.63
CA LYS A 193 16.61 19.72 -11.42
C LYS A 193 15.11 19.62 -11.66
N ARG A 194 14.51 20.60 -12.33
CA ARG A 194 13.08 20.57 -12.69
C ARG A 194 12.76 19.40 -13.62
N LEU A 195 13.56 19.18 -14.66
CA LEU A 195 13.37 18.04 -15.58
C LEU A 195 13.58 16.69 -14.89
N SER A 196 14.60 16.59 -14.03
CA SER A 196 14.85 15.39 -13.22
C SER A 196 13.68 15.09 -12.30
N ASN A 197 13.11 16.11 -11.65
CA ASN A 197 11.92 15.96 -10.82
C ASN A 197 10.71 15.48 -11.63
N ILE A 198 10.48 16.04 -12.81
CA ILE A 198 9.36 15.65 -13.70
C ILE A 198 9.52 14.18 -14.12
N GLY A 199 10.76 13.76 -14.41
CA GLY A 199 11.10 12.42 -14.88
C GLY A 199 11.34 11.37 -13.83
N GLY A 200 11.50 11.76 -12.56
CA GLY A 200 12.03 10.90 -11.51
C GLY A 200 11.28 9.58 -11.36
N GLY A 201 9.96 9.57 -11.55
CA GLY A 201 9.13 8.37 -11.50
C GLY A 201 8.87 7.68 -12.85
N ALA A 202 9.13 8.35 -13.97
CA ALA A 202 8.71 7.87 -15.30
C ALA A 202 9.58 6.71 -15.80
N GLY A 203 10.90 6.77 -15.60
CA GLY A 203 11.81 5.70 -15.99
C GLY A 203 11.53 4.39 -15.26
N ASP A 204 11.43 4.45 -13.93
CA ASP A 204 11.09 3.29 -13.09
C ASP A 204 9.68 2.77 -13.39
N GLY A 205 8.71 3.66 -13.53
CA GLY A 205 7.34 3.32 -13.91
C GLY A 205 7.28 2.59 -15.25
N LEU A 206 8.02 3.04 -16.26
CA LEU A 206 8.09 2.39 -17.57
C LEU A 206 8.71 1.00 -17.49
N ALA A 207 9.87 0.88 -16.81
CA ALA A 207 10.59 -0.38 -16.69
C ALA A 207 9.74 -1.44 -15.98
N ILE A 208 9.13 -1.07 -14.85
CA ILE A 208 8.25 -1.95 -14.07
C ILE A 208 6.98 -2.28 -14.88
N ALA A 209 6.37 -1.31 -15.56
CA ALA A 209 5.16 -1.57 -16.34
C ALA A 209 5.41 -2.56 -17.48
N LYS A 210 6.54 -2.44 -18.19
CA LYS A 210 6.96 -3.38 -19.23
C LYS A 210 7.28 -4.76 -18.67
N LEU A 211 8.08 -4.82 -17.61
CA LEU A 211 8.49 -6.09 -16.99
C LEU A 211 7.30 -6.90 -16.46
N TYR A 212 6.32 -6.23 -15.86
CA TYR A 212 5.17 -6.85 -15.24
C TYR A 212 3.90 -6.76 -16.08
N ARG A 213 4.01 -6.50 -17.39
CA ARG A 213 2.86 -6.42 -18.31
C ARG A 213 2.01 -7.68 -18.32
N TRP A 214 2.68 -8.83 -18.15
CA TRP A 214 2.06 -10.15 -18.07
C TRP A 214 1.02 -10.28 -16.95
N LEU A 215 1.11 -9.48 -15.88
CA LEU A 215 0.11 -9.46 -14.80
C LEU A 215 -1.26 -8.99 -15.30
N ASP A 216 -1.32 -8.15 -16.33
CA ASP A 216 -2.56 -7.64 -16.90
C ASP A 216 -3.07 -8.48 -18.08
N THR A 217 -2.17 -9.17 -18.80
CA THR A 217 -2.50 -9.81 -20.09
C THR A 217 -2.57 -11.33 -20.06
N GLU A 218 -1.85 -12.00 -19.15
CA GLU A 218 -1.83 -13.47 -19.10
C GLU A 218 -3.11 -14.04 -18.46
N PRO A 219 -3.44 -15.31 -18.73
CA PRO A 219 -4.55 -15.97 -18.05
C PRO A 219 -4.41 -15.98 -16.51
N PRO A 220 -5.51 -15.84 -15.74
CA PRO A 220 -5.52 -15.84 -14.28
C PRO A 220 -4.63 -16.91 -13.61
N GLU A 221 -4.79 -18.16 -14.02
CA GLU A 221 -4.04 -19.30 -13.46
C GLU A 221 -2.54 -19.24 -13.75
N VAL A 222 -2.16 -18.71 -14.93
CA VAL A 222 -0.75 -18.51 -15.27
C VAL A 222 -0.16 -17.41 -14.39
N VAL A 223 -0.93 -16.35 -14.12
CA VAL A 223 -0.48 -15.26 -13.25
C VAL A 223 -0.24 -15.75 -11.83
N VAL A 224 -1.24 -16.37 -11.21
CA VAL A 224 -1.16 -16.82 -9.82
C VAL A 224 -0.04 -17.86 -9.66
N ARG A 225 0.07 -18.83 -10.57
CA ARG A 225 1.15 -19.83 -10.53
C ARG A 225 2.53 -19.18 -10.60
N ARG A 226 2.78 -18.30 -11.58
CA ARG A 226 4.07 -17.60 -11.70
C ARG A 226 4.43 -16.81 -10.45
N LEU A 227 3.45 -16.16 -9.81
CA LEU A 227 3.67 -15.41 -8.57
C LEU A 227 4.09 -16.33 -7.42
N LEU A 228 3.39 -17.44 -7.23
CA LEU A 228 3.71 -18.40 -6.17
C LEU A 228 5.04 -19.10 -6.40
N ASP A 229 5.33 -19.51 -7.64
CA ASP A 229 6.61 -20.13 -7.98
C ASP A 229 7.78 -19.17 -7.69
N ALA A 230 7.64 -17.89 -8.04
CA ALA A 230 8.62 -16.86 -7.71
C ALA A 230 8.83 -16.65 -6.19
N ARG A 231 7.84 -16.94 -5.35
CA ARG A 231 7.99 -16.91 -3.87
C ARG A 231 8.70 -18.14 -3.33
N VAL A 232 8.47 -19.29 -3.94
CA VAL A 232 9.03 -20.58 -3.50
C VAL A 232 10.48 -20.75 -3.94
N GLU A 233 10.78 -20.42 -5.19
CA GLU A 233 12.10 -20.67 -5.80
C GLU A 233 13.18 -19.69 -5.30
N GLY A 234 12.79 -18.57 -4.69
CA GLY A 234 13.72 -17.63 -4.07
C GLY A 234 14.71 -16.98 -5.04
N ASP A 235 14.50 -17.10 -6.36
CA ASP A 235 15.39 -16.52 -7.35
C ASP A 235 15.28 -14.98 -7.25
N MET A 236 16.34 -14.37 -6.73
CA MET A 236 16.46 -12.91 -6.60
C MET A 236 16.36 -12.18 -7.94
N ARG A 237 16.48 -12.88 -9.08
CA ARG A 237 16.22 -12.31 -10.42
C ARG A 237 14.74 -12.20 -10.77
N THR A 238 13.87 -12.94 -10.09
CA THR A 238 12.39 -12.89 -10.19
C THR A 238 11.71 -12.45 -8.90
N ALA A 239 12.48 -12.12 -7.86
CA ALA A 239 11.95 -11.45 -6.70
C ALA A 239 11.20 -10.21 -7.19
N ILE A 240 9.88 -10.21 -7.02
CA ILE A 240 9.10 -8.98 -7.10
C ILE A 240 9.76 -8.06 -6.09
N GLY A 241 10.64 -7.18 -6.59
CA GLY A 241 11.34 -6.24 -5.74
C GLY A 241 10.30 -5.46 -4.95
N MET A 242 10.67 -4.93 -3.78
CA MET A 242 9.74 -4.11 -2.99
C MET A 242 9.08 -3.02 -3.85
N THR A 243 9.81 -2.48 -4.83
CA THR A 243 9.35 -1.51 -5.82
C THR A 243 8.20 -2.00 -6.73
N ALA A 244 8.13 -3.30 -7.02
CA ALA A 244 7.11 -3.90 -7.86
C ALA A 244 5.96 -4.55 -7.08
N HIS A 245 6.10 -4.70 -5.75
CA HIS A 245 5.11 -5.35 -4.89
C HIS A 245 3.74 -4.66 -4.98
N THR A 246 3.73 -3.33 -4.87
CA THR A 246 2.51 -2.52 -5.04
C THR A 246 1.80 -2.85 -6.34
N ARG A 247 2.53 -2.90 -7.46
CA ARG A 247 1.94 -3.21 -8.77
C ARG A 247 1.31 -4.61 -8.82
N VAL A 248 1.98 -5.60 -8.24
CA VAL A 248 1.47 -6.98 -8.21
C VAL A 248 0.18 -7.05 -7.42
N MET A 249 0.17 -6.52 -6.19
CA MET A 249 -1.04 -6.52 -5.35
C MET A 249 -2.18 -5.79 -6.05
N GLN A 250 -1.88 -4.66 -6.69
CA GLN A 250 -2.86 -3.85 -7.41
C GLN A 250 -3.44 -4.56 -8.63
N SER A 251 -2.59 -5.24 -9.40
CA SER A 251 -3.03 -6.04 -10.54
C SER A 251 -3.91 -7.22 -10.11
N LEU A 252 -3.57 -7.88 -9.00
CA LEU A 252 -4.38 -8.98 -8.46
C LEU A 252 -5.77 -8.49 -8.06
N ARG A 253 -5.87 -7.37 -7.33
CA ARG A 253 -7.16 -6.79 -6.94
C ARG A 253 -7.96 -6.32 -8.16
N ARG A 254 -7.35 -5.56 -9.05
CA ARG A 254 -7.99 -5.02 -10.27
C ARG A 254 -8.62 -6.13 -11.12
N ARG A 255 -7.94 -7.26 -11.24
CA ARG A 255 -8.36 -8.41 -12.04
C ARG A 255 -9.27 -9.40 -11.30
N GLY A 256 -9.59 -9.16 -10.03
CA GLY A 256 -10.40 -10.08 -9.21
C GLY A 256 -9.70 -11.42 -8.94
N LEU A 257 -8.37 -11.43 -8.83
CA LEU A 257 -7.56 -12.64 -8.67
C LEU A 257 -7.22 -12.96 -7.20
N VAL A 258 -7.74 -12.16 -6.26
CA VAL A 258 -7.42 -12.30 -4.82
C VAL A 258 -7.81 -13.67 -4.30
N ASP A 259 -9.03 -14.11 -4.57
CA ASP A 259 -9.53 -15.40 -4.07
C ASP A 259 -8.78 -16.58 -4.69
N LEU A 260 -8.50 -16.53 -6.00
CA LEU A 260 -7.71 -17.54 -6.68
C LEU A 260 -6.28 -17.59 -6.12
N PHE A 261 -5.65 -16.43 -5.88
CA PHE A 261 -4.34 -16.39 -5.25
C PHE A 261 -4.37 -16.98 -3.84
N ALA A 262 -5.40 -16.65 -3.04
CA ALA A 262 -5.57 -17.17 -1.69
C ALA A 262 -5.74 -18.69 -1.66
N GLU A 263 -6.58 -19.24 -2.54
CA GLU A 263 -6.81 -20.69 -2.67
C GLU A 263 -5.50 -21.41 -3.03
N ARG A 264 -4.82 -20.96 -4.08
CA ARG A 264 -3.55 -21.57 -4.52
C ARG A 264 -2.43 -21.41 -3.49
N ALA A 265 -2.39 -20.29 -2.78
CA ALA A 265 -1.42 -20.07 -1.70
C ALA A 265 -1.65 -21.06 -0.54
N ARG A 266 -2.91 -21.30 -0.16
CA ARG A 266 -3.28 -22.30 0.85
C ARG A 266 -2.86 -23.70 0.42
N GLU A 267 -3.24 -24.11 -0.79
CA GLU A 267 -2.83 -25.40 -1.36
C GLU A 267 -1.30 -25.56 -1.28
N ARG A 268 -0.55 -24.55 -1.73
CA ARG A 268 0.91 -24.59 -1.75
C ARG A 268 1.54 -24.70 -0.35
N ILE A 269 1.01 -23.95 0.62
CA ILE A 269 1.46 -24.00 2.02
C ILE A 269 1.11 -25.34 2.68
N MET A 270 0.01 -25.97 2.27
CA MET A 270 -0.42 -27.24 2.83
C MET A 270 0.31 -28.44 2.22
N GLU A 271 0.53 -28.43 0.90
CA GLU A 271 1.12 -29.53 0.13
C GLU A 271 2.64 -29.60 0.19
N LEU A 272 3.33 -28.45 0.35
CA LEU A 272 4.78 -28.40 0.38
C LEU A 272 5.31 -28.14 1.78
N GLU A 273 6.43 -28.77 2.11
CA GLU A 273 7.33 -28.32 3.18
C GLU A 273 8.06 -27.05 2.71
N LEU A 274 7.36 -25.91 2.74
CA LEU A 274 7.95 -24.63 2.40
C LEU A 274 8.93 -24.18 3.51
N GLY A 275 10.12 -23.74 3.11
CA GLY A 275 11.03 -23.07 4.02
C GLY A 275 10.42 -21.77 4.60
N SER A 276 10.86 -21.38 5.79
CA SER A 276 10.35 -20.21 6.52
C SER A 276 10.46 -18.87 5.77
N GLY A 277 11.36 -18.80 4.78
CA GLY A 277 11.49 -17.66 3.86
C GLY A 277 10.30 -17.52 2.90
N ALA A 278 9.99 -18.59 2.14
CA ALA A 278 8.92 -18.60 1.17
C ALA A 278 7.54 -18.42 1.84
N LEU A 279 7.33 -19.11 2.97
CA LEU A 279 6.09 -19.03 3.71
C LEU A 279 5.83 -17.61 4.26
N PHE A 280 6.87 -16.90 4.71
CA PHE A 280 6.76 -15.50 5.12
C PHE A 280 6.35 -14.58 3.97
N LEU A 281 6.93 -14.77 2.77
CA LEU A 281 6.60 -13.93 1.61
C LEU A 281 5.15 -14.15 1.14
N ILE A 282 4.70 -15.40 1.10
CA ILE A 282 3.30 -15.72 0.76
C ILE A 282 2.35 -15.13 1.81
N TYR A 283 2.68 -15.26 3.09
CA TYR A 283 1.90 -14.64 4.17
C TYR A 283 1.82 -13.11 4.04
N GLN A 284 2.94 -12.45 3.73
CA GLN A 284 2.98 -11.00 3.53
C GLN A 284 2.09 -10.58 2.35
N ASP A 285 2.06 -11.36 1.27
CA ASP A 285 1.17 -11.13 0.13
C ASP A 285 -0.30 -11.33 0.52
N LEU A 286 -0.65 -12.37 1.27
CA LEU A 286 -2.01 -12.60 1.77
C LEU A 286 -2.51 -11.49 2.70
N GLU A 287 -1.68 -11.04 3.64
CA GLU A 287 -1.98 -9.91 4.53
C GLU A 287 -2.16 -8.62 3.73
N SER A 288 -1.28 -8.37 2.75
CA SER A 288 -1.39 -7.22 1.86
C SER A 288 -2.69 -7.25 1.06
N LEU A 289 -3.07 -8.41 0.54
CA LEU A 289 -4.33 -8.61 -0.18
C LEU A 289 -5.57 -8.64 0.71
N ARG A 290 -5.39 -8.55 2.05
CA ARG A 290 -6.47 -8.57 3.05
C ARG A 290 -7.29 -9.86 3.00
N VAL A 291 -6.66 -10.96 2.63
CA VAL A 291 -7.29 -12.28 2.60
C VAL A 291 -7.59 -12.72 4.03
N LYS A 292 -8.79 -13.28 4.27
CA LYS A 292 -9.10 -13.90 5.55
C LYS A 292 -8.24 -15.15 5.74
N ILE A 293 -7.45 -15.15 6.82
CA ILE A 293 -6.59 -16.26 7.21
C ILE A 293 -7.36 -17.06 8.26
N ASP A 294 -7.53 -18.36 8.03
CA ASP A 294 -8.13 -19.27 9.01
C ASP A 294 -7.12 -19.69 10.09
N ASP A 295 -7.63 -20.27 11.18
CA ASP A 295 -6.82 -20.65 12.34
C ASP A 295 -5.70 -21.65 12.01
N GLU A 296 -5.95 -22.55 11.06
CA GLU A 296 -4.99 -23.58 10.65
C GLU A 296 -3.81 -22.97 9.89
N LEU A 297 -4.09 -22.09 8.92
CA LEU A 297 -3.08 -21.34 8.19
C LEU A 297 -2.31 -20.41 9.14
N ALA A 298 -3.02 -19.71 10.04
CA ALA A 298 -2.43 -18.83 11.05
C ALA A 298 -1.46 -19.59 11.98
N LEU A 299 -1.82 -20.79 12.43
CA LEU A 299 -0.97 -21.62 13.27
C LEU A 299 0.33 -22.02 12.56
N ARG A 300 0.24 -22.54 11.32
CA ARG A 300 1.42 -22.91 10.51
C ARG A 300 2.34 -21.72 10.26
N ILE A 301 1.77 -20.56 9.97
CA ILE A 301 2.54 -19.32 9.79
C ILE A 301 3.24 -18.95 11.11
N SER A 302 2.53 -18.97 12.22
CA SER A 302 3.07 -18.64 13.54
C SER A 302 4.25 -19.54 13.93
N ASP A 303 4.12 -20.85 13.73
CA ASP A 303 5.16 -21.83 14.07
C ASP A 303 6.43 -21.61 13.22
N SER A 304 6.25 -21.45 11.90
CA SER A 304 7.34 -21.14 10.97
C SER A 304 8.02 -19.80 11.28
N MET A 305 7.25 -18.78 11.67
CA MET A 305 7.78 -17.47 12.08
C MET A 305 8.51 -17.52 13.42
N ALA A 306 8.07 -18.37 14.36
CA ALA A 306 8.76 -18.63 15.60
C ALA A 306 10.11 -19.32 15.34
N GLU A 307 10.14 -20.28 14.43
CA GLU A 307 11.36 -20.96 14.00
C GLU A 307 12.34 -19.99 13.32
N ARG A 308 11.88 -19.16 12.36
CA ARG A 308 12.71 -18.14 11.74
C ARG A 308 13.31 -17.15 12.74
N ARG A 309 12.51 -16.73 13.74
CA ARG A 309 13.00 -15.88 14.84
C ARG A 309 14.03 -16.58 15.72
N ARG A 310 13.98 -17.91 15.87
CA ARG A 310 15.03 -18.70 16.54
C ARG A 310 16.29 -18.75 15.65
N GLN A 311 16.15 -19.12 14.38
CA GLN A 311 17.25 -19.19 13.42
C GLN A 311 18.01 -17.86 13.31
N MET A 312 17.32 -16.72 13.19
CA MET A 312 17.97 -15.40 13.14
C MET A 312 18.68 -15.04 14.46
N ARG A 313 18.16 -15.46 15.61
CA ARG A 313 18.81 -15.24 16.91
C ARG A 313 20.08 -16.08 17.01
N GLU A 314 20.03 -17.34 16.62
CA GLU A 314 21.19 -18.23 16.60
C GLU A 314 22.26 -17.76 15.61
N GLN A 315 21.85 -17.28 14.43
CA GLN A 315 22.78 -16.71 13.44
C GLN A 315 23.49 -15.47 14.00
N ARG A 316 22.74 -14.54 14.62
CA ARG A 316 23.36 -13.36 15.28
C ARG A 316 24.32 -13.76 16.40
N LEU A 317 23.98 -14.78 17.18
CA LEU A 317 24.87 -15.29 18.24
C LEU A 317 26.15 -15.87 17.64
N ARG A 318 26.05 -16.68 16.59
CA ARG A 318 27.23 -17.21 15.87
C ARG A 318 28.07 -16.11 15.23
N GLU A 319 27.45 -15.09 14.65
CA GLU A 319 28.16 -13.94 14.06
C GLU A 319 28.84 -13.08 15.13
N GLN A 320 28.25 -12.97 16.32
CA GLN A 320 28.87 -12.29 17.47
C GLN A 320 30.01 -13.11 18.09
N GLU A 321 29.87 -14.44 18.15
CA GLU A 321 30.93 -15.36 18.61
C GLU A 321 32.08 -15.49 17.59
N ALA A 322 31.79 -15.34 16.29
CA ALA A 322 32.76 -15.40 15.21
C ALA A 322 33.40 -14.04 14.88
N ALA A 323 32.88 -12.93 15.43
CA ALA A 323 33.52 -11.64 15.33
C ALA A 323 34.76 -11.63 16.25
N PRO A 324 35.99 -11.57 15.73
CA PRO A 324 37.16 -11.44 16.58
C PRO A 324 37.05 -10.10 17.33
N ASP A 325 37.38 -10.12 18.62
CA ASP A 325 37.47 -8.92 19.46
C ASP A 325 38.16 -7.81 18.67
N ARG A 326 37.40 -6.81 18.22
CA ARG A 326 37.98 -5.63 17.60
C ARG A 326 38.67 -4.83 18.71
N PRO A 327 39.97 -4.52 18.58
CA PRO A 327 40.66 -3.65 19.53
C PRO A 327 40.05 -2.24 19.56
#